data_AF-A0A6A6SZN0-F1
#
_entry.id   AF-A0A6A6SZN0-F1
#
_cell.length_a   1.000
_cell.length_b   1.000
_cell.length_c   1.000
_cell.angle_alpha   90.00
_cell.angle_beta   90.00
_cell.angle_gamma   90.00
#
_symmetry.space_group_name_H-M   'P 1'
#
loop_
_entity.id
_entity.type
_entity.pdbx_description
1 polymer ?
#
loop_
_entity_poly.entity_id
_entity_poly.type
_entity_poly.pdbx_seq_one_letter_code
_entity_poly.pdbx_strand_id
1 'polypeptide(L)' 'MSADDINTDKPLFEYEVDSLVAVELRNWIKKEFVADVAVLDLMSGTSIVVVSALVSKKSTIGLAVQSVVVT' A
#
# COMPACT_ATOMS: atom_id res chain seq x y z
N MET A 1 -11.11 -0.49 -17.21
CA MET A 1 -11.00 -1.32 -16.00
C MET A 1 -11.96 -0.70 -15.00
N SER A 2 -13.10 -1.33 -14.76
CA SER A 2 -13.95 -0.92 -13.64
C SER A 2 -13.26 -1.34 -12.34
N ALA A 3 -13.54 -0.66 -11.23
CA ALA A 3 -12.98 -1.05 -9.93
C ALA A 3 -13.34 -2.50 -9.57
N ASP A 4 -14.46 -3.00 -10.08
CA ASP A 4 -14.93 -4.40 -9.94
C ASP A 4 -14.03 -5.43 -10.67
N ASP A 5 -13.17 -5.01 -11.60
CA ASP A 5 -12.22 -5.91 -12.29
C ASP A 5 -10.94 -6.17 -11.45
N ILE A 6 -10.77 -5.50 -10.31
CA ILE A 6 -9.60 -5.65 -9.45
C ILE A 6 -9.86 -6.77 -8.43
N ASN A 7 -9.21 -7.91 -8.62
CA ASN A 7 -9.15 -8.98 -7.63
C ASN A 7 -8.04 -8.68 -6.61
N THR A 8 -8.43 -8.33 -5.38
CA THR A 8 -7.50 -7.92 -4.32
C THR A 8 -6.57 -9.04 -3.83
N ASP A 9 -6.94 -10.29 -4.07
CA ASP A 9 -6.16 -11.47 -3.66
C ASP A 9 -5.10 -11.85 -4.70
N LYS A 10 -5.14 -11.28 -5.91
CA LYS A 10 -4.11 -11.50 -6.90
C LYS A 10 -2.79 -10.83 -6.51
N PRO A 11 -1.64 -11.50 -6.73
CA PRO A 11 -0.33 -10.89 -6.62
C PRO A 11 -0.19 -9.62 -7.46
N LEU A 12 0.55 -8.63 -6.97
CA LEU A 12 0.78 -7.38 -7.70
C LEU A 12 1.43 -7.58 -9.08
N PHE A 13 2.31 -8.57 -9.24
CA PHE A 13 2.96 -8.82 -10.55
C PHE A 13 1.96 -9.26 -11.64
N GLU A 14 0.81 -9.84 -11.28
CA GLU A 14 -0.24 -10.17 -12.25
C GLU A 14 -0.94 -8.92 -12.81
N TYR A 15 -0.80 -7.78 -12.11
CA TYR A 15 -1.22 -6.47 -12.58
C TYR A 15 -0.09 -5.72 -13.31
N GLU A 16 0.91 -6.45 -13.81
CA GLU A 16 2.07 -5.89 -14.54
C GLU A 16 2.87 -4.89 -13.69
N VAL A 17 2.84 -5.04 -12.37
CA VAL A 17 3.69 -4.26 -11.46
C VAL A 17 5.14 -4.72 -11.65
N ASP A 18 5.85 -4.03 -12.54
CA ASP A 18 7.28 -4.18 -12.77
C ASP A 18 8.12 -3.41 -11.74
N SER A 19 9.44 -3.46 -11.89
CA SER A 19 10.38 -2.79 -10.98
C SER A 19 10.19 -1.28 -10.87
N LEU A 20 9.81 -0.59 -11.96
CA LEU A 20 9.57 0.85 -11.96
C LEU A 20 8.24 1.16 -11.26
N VAL A 21 7.18 0.45 -11.63
CA VAL A 21 5.85 0.61 -11.03
C VAL A 21 5.90 0.30 -9.53
N ALA A 22 6.67 -0.70 -9.11
CA ALA A 22 6.87 -1.01 -7.69
C ALA A 22 7.57 0.15 -6.93
N VAL A 23 8.56 0.81 -7.54
CA VAL A 23 9.23 1.97 -6.94
C VAL A 23 8.27 3.17 -6.85
N GLU A 24 7.50 3.43 -7.90
CA GLU A 24 6.49 4.49 -7.92
C GLU A 24 5.40 4.26 -6.87
N LEU A 25 4.88 3.03 -6.79
CA LEU A 25 3.89 2.63 -5.79
C LEU A 25 4.43 2.80 -4.37
N ARG A 26 5.67 2.39 -4.11
CA ARG A 26 6.32 2.63 -2.80
C ARG A 26 6.39 4.12 -2.49
N ASN A 27 6.81 4.95 -3.44
CA ASN A 27 6.95 6.38 -3.23
C ASN A 27 5.59 7.03 -2.95
N TRP A 28 4.55 6.62 -3.66
CA TRP A 28 3.19 7.06 -3.43
C TRP A 28 2.68 6.63 -2.05
N ILE A 29 2.86 5.37 -1.66
CA ILE A 29 2.50 4.87 -0.31
C ILE A 29 3.20 5.69 0.79
N LYS A 30 4.49 5.94 0.63
CA LYS A 30 5.27 6.74 1.58
C LYS A 30 4.73 8.16 1.72
N LYS A 31 4.35 8.78 0.59
CA LYS A 31 3.81 10.14 0.56
C LYS A 31 2.42 10.21 1.18
N GLU A 32 1.50 9.32 0.78
CA GLU A 32 0.09 9.40 1.15
C GLU A 32 -0.23 8.77 2.51
N PHE A 33 0.57 7.83 3.00
CA PHE A 33 0.30 7.12 4.26
C PHE A 33 1.41 7.28 5.31
N VAL A 34 2.50 7.97 4.99
CA VAL A 34 3.69 8.09 5.86
C VAL A 34 4.15 6.69 6.34
N ALA A 35 4.12 5.73 5.41
CA ALA A 35 4.44 4.32 5.64
C ALA A 35 5.62 3.89 4.77
N ASP A 36 6.66 3.30 5.37
CA ASP A 36 7.82 2.81 4.61
C ASP A 36 7.69 1.31 4.31
N VAL A 37 7.29 1.00 3.07
CA VAL A 37 7.20 -0.37 2.55
C VAL A 37 8.45 -0.67 1.73
N ALA A 38 9.02 -1.88 1.85
CA ALA A 38 10.16 -2.24 1.03
C ALA A 38 9.71 -2.55 -0.40
N VAL A 39 10.49 -2.15 -1.41
CA VAL A 39 10.16 -2.46 -2.82
C VAL A 39 10.08 -3.98 -3.03
N LEU A 40 10.92 -4.75 -2.33
CA LEU A 40 10.87 -6.22 -2.36
C LEU A 40 9.52 -6.77 -1.85
N ASP A 41 8.90 -6.14 -0.85
CA ASP A 41 7.58 -6.55 -0.36
C ASP A 41 6.49 -6.35 -1.42
N LEU A 42 6.70 -5.45 -2.39
CA LEU A 42 5.77 -5.22 -3.51
C LEU A 42 6.03 -6.19 -4.67
N MET A 43 7.27 -6.66 -4.82
CA MET A 43 7.69 -7.55 -5.91
C MET A 43 7.63 -9.04 -5.56
N SER A 44 7.54 -9.40 -4.28
CA SER A 44 7.64 -10.79 -3.78
C SER A 44 6.39 -11.66 -4.00
N GLY A 45 5.43 -11.22 -4.83
CA GLY A 45 4.17 -11.94 -5.05
C GLY A 45 3.06 -11.58 -4.06
N THR A 46 3.23 -10.49 -3.33
CA THR A 46 2.27 -10.00 -2.35
C THR A 46 1.00 -9.49 -3.03
N SER A 47 -0.17 -9.80 -2.48
CA SER A 47 -1.45 -9.31 -2.99
C SER A 47 -1.79 -7.91 -2.47
N ILE A 48 -2.79 -7.27 -3.09
CA ILE A 48 -3.27 -5.94 -2.67
C ILE A 48 -3.76 -5.98 -1.21
N VAL A 49 -4.44 -7.06 -0.78
CA VAL A 49 -4.87 -7.24 0.60
C VAL A 49 -3.68 -7.21 1.55
N VAL A 50 -2.62 -7.97 1.26
CA VAL A 50 -1.46 -8.06 2.15
C VAL A 50 -0.66 -6.74 2.17
N VAL A 51 -0.49 -6.09 1.02
CA VAL A 51 0.15 -4.77 0.95
C VAL A 51 -0.65 -3.74 1.74
N SER A 52 -1.98 -3.72 1.60
CA SER A 52 -2.82 -2.79 2.36
C SER A 52 -2.68 -2.99 3.87
N ALA A 53 -2.63 -4.24 4.34
CA ALA A 53 -2.40 -4.55 5.75
C ALA A 53 -1.00 -4.12 6.23
N LEU A 54 0.03 -4.29 5.39
CA LEU A 54 1.39 -3.79 5.68
C LEU A 54 1.42 -2.27 5.79
N VAL A 55 0.77 -1.57 4.87
CA VAL A 55 0.64 -0.11 4.88
C VAL A 55 -0.11 0.33 6.13
N SER A 56 -1.25 -0.26 6.46
CA SER A 56 -2.02 0.10 7.66
C SER A 56 -1.22 -0.10 8.96
N LYS A 57 -0.40 -1.15 9.05
CA LYS A 57 0.46 -1.40 10.22
C LYS A 57 1.60 -0.40 10.35
N LYS A 58 2.14 0.06 9.22
CA LYS A 58 3.30 0.98 9.17
C LYS A 58 2.90 2.45 9.07
N SER A 59 1.65 2.74 8.71
CA SER A 59 1.14 4.08 8.54
C SER A 59 1.07 4.78 9.89
N THR A 60 1.53 6.03 9.91
CA THR A 60 1.47 6.89 11.08
C THR A 60 0.44 8.01 10.92
N ILE A 61 -0.40 7.93 9.88
CA ILE A 61 -1.25 9.05 9.45
C ILE A 61 -2.45 9.35 10.36
N GLY A 62 -2.64 8.59 11.44
CA GLY A 62 -3.66 8.83 12.46
C GLY A 62 -3.11 9.13 13.87
N LEU A 63 -1.79 9.08 14.08
CA LEU A 63 -1.18 9.43 15.38
C LEU A 63 -1.09 10.95 15.59
N ALA A 64 -1.16 11.76 14.51
CA ALA A 64 -1.24 13.22 14.58
C ALA A 64 -2.68 13.77 14.61
N VAL A 65 -3.71 12.92 14.52
CA VAL A 65 -5.12 13.34 14.38
C VAL A 65 -6.04 12.85 15.50
N GLN A 66 -5.52 12.09 16.49
CA GLN A 66 -6.30 11.60 17.63
C GLN A 66 -6.28 12.50 18.88
N SER A 67 -5.59 13.64 18.88
CA SER A 67 -5.58 14.57 20.04
C SER A 67 -6.76 15.55 20.07
N VAL A 68 -7.67 15.51 19.10
CA VAL A 68 -8.87 16.37 19.06
C VAL A 68 -10.06 15.46 18.78
N VAL A 69 -11.12 15.62 19.57
CA VAL A 69 -12.37 14.83 19.56
C VAL A 69 -12.36 13.58 20.45
N VAL A 70 -12.13 13.79 21.75
CA VAL A 70 -12.95 13.17 22.80
C VAL A 70 -13.36 14.27 23.78
N THR A 71 -14.50 14.89 23.51
CA THR A 71 -15.29 15.68 24.49
C THR A 71 -16.75 15.37 24.26
#